data_AF-A0AA95GXF8-F1
#
_entry.id   AF-A0AA95GXF8-F1
#
_cell.length_a   1.000
_cell.length_b   1.000
_cell.length_c   1.000
_cell.angle_alpha   90.00
_cell.angle_beta   90.00
_cell.angle_gamma   90.00
#
_symmetry.space_group_name_H-M   'P 1'
#
loop_
_entity.id
_entity.type
_entity.pdbx_description
1 polymer ?
#
loop_
_entity_poly.entity_id
_entity_poly.type
_entity_poly.pdbx_seq_one_letter_code
_entity_poly.pdbx_strand_id
1 'polypeptide(L)'
;MTIEPGPTPQPDPAQQPAPKKRKLALILVSSVVVLLLVAAAAVVAVTQISGKQRKESLQTLKDQHVSALVDARSKLQPAANAYLAAYKKARNAPASQEEAEKNSSTEREEFQRAVEAARTALKNVQDAHSSKEDGVGIAVGQLGGSYGGFVDHMEGLVESYPEFEGLFRADGAGCNGLFVGSKASTLRERQTLLSQAAAPCREAANQLKQSKNVAYVEFARTFDNSVAQLESNAEITAKSEENYNEFVRLKDQMVQKTDDATARNASDEEFLKIADELKVLNARIRYNRSEFDFAAKRYLSGVKDMPVLVEEVFSKRIADEIKSYDAVIPLRVQILKDAVDVELVE
;
A
#
# COMPACT_ATOMS: atom_id res chain seq x y z
N MET A 1 -18.17 -129.93 14.18
CA MET A 1 -18.99 -128.83 14.72
C MET A 1 -18.87 -127.68 13.75
N THR A 2 -19.90 -127.50 12.94
CA THR A 2 -19.88 -126.69 11.72
C THR A 2 -20.88 -125.55 11.90
N ILE A 3 -20.34 -124.35 11.92
CA ILE A 3 -20.85 -123.00 11.68
C ILE A 3 -22.33 -122.88 11.23
N GLU A 4 -23.13 -122.15 12.01
CA GLU A 4 -24.29 -121.39 11.53
C GLU A 4 -23.93 -119.88 11.51
N PRO A 5 -24.15 -119.14 10.41
CA PRO A 5 -24.14 -117.68 10.40
C PRO A 5 -25.55 -117.09 10.56
N GLY A 6 -25.64 -116.04 11.36
CA GLY A 6 -26.86 -115.33 11.75
C GLY A 6 -27.52 -114.45 10.68
N PRO A 7 -28.56 -113.69 11.06
CA PRO A 7 -29.55 -113.13 10.15
C PRO A 7 -29.12 -111.84 9.45
N THR A 8 -29.60 -111.65 8.22
CA THR A 8 -29.44 -110.47 7.37
C THR A 8 -30.31 -109.28 7.83
N PRO A 9 -29.77 -108.05 7.89
CA PRO A 9 -30.57 -106.83 7.90
C PRO A 9 -30.67 -106.18 6.51
N GLN A 10 -31.78 -105.45 6.34
CA GLN A 10 -32.34 -104.77 5.17
C GLN A 10 -31.45 -103.69 4.48
N PRO A 11 -31.80 -103.28 3.25
CA PRO A 11 -31.03 -102.32 2.47
C PRO A 11 -31.22 -100.87 2.97
N ASP A 12 -30.13 -100.11 2.99
CA ASP A 12 -30.11 -98.68 3.31
C ASP A 12 -30.90 -97.82 2.30
N PRO A 13 -31.61 -96.77 2.75
CA PRO A 13 -32.35 -95.86 1.89
C PRO A 13 -31.44 -94.88 1.14
N ALA A 14 -31.91 -94.47 -0.03
CA ALA A 14 -31.25 -93.53 -0.94
C ALA A 14 -30.78 -92.22 -0.27
N GLN A 15 -29.53 -91.83 -0.53
CA GLN A 15 -28.99 -90.51 -0.21
C GLN A 15 -29.82 -89.40 -0.88
N GLN A 16 -30.46 -88.55 -0.05
CA GLN A 16 -30.98 -87.27 -0.52
C GLN A 16 -29.82 -86.35 -0.92
N PRO A 17 -29.90 -85.63 -2.05
CA PRO A 17 -28.86 -84.67 -2.42
C PRO A 17 -28.91 -83.49 -1.44
N ALA A 18 -27.78 -83.18 -0.81
CA ALA A 18 -27.65 -82.00 0.05
C ALA A 18 -28.10 -80.73 -0.71
N PRO A 19 -28.84 -79.81 -0.08
CA PRO A 19 -29.36 -78.63 -0.75
C PRO A 19 -28.20 -77.68 -1.12
N LYS A 20 -27.76 -77.72 -2.38
CA LYS A 20 -26.70 -76.87 -2.97
C LYS A 20 -26.91 -75.37 -2.71
N LYS A 21 -28.14 -74.92 -2.42
CA LYS A 21 -28.48 -73.51 -2.15
C LYS A 21 -27.97 -72.97 -0.81
N ARG A 22 -27.82 -73.80 0.23
CA ARG A 22 -27.33 -73.34 1.56
C ARG A 22 -25.83 -73.01 1.57
N LYS A 23 -25.01 -73.78 0.85
CA LYS A 23 -23.56 -73.51 0.73
C LYS A 23 -23.28 -72.22 -0.06
N LEU A 24 -24.06 -71.96 -1.11
CA LEU A 24 -23.90 -70.76 -1.94
C LEU A 24 -24.29 -69.48 -1.20
N ALA A 25 -25.37 -69.52 -0.42
CA ALA A 25 -25.79 -68.40 0.43
C ALA A 25 -24.77 -68.12 1.55
N LEU A 26 -24.18 -69.15 2.17
CA LEU A 26 -23.18 -68.97 3.22
C LEU A 26 -21.86 -68.38 2.68
N ILE A 27 -21.44 -68.81 1.49
CA ILE A 27 -20.27 -68.23 0.79
C ILE A 27 -20.55 -66.76 0.45
N LEU A 28 -21.69 -66.44 -0.16
CA LEU A 28 -22.06 -65.06 -0.49
C LEU A 28 -22.10 -64.14 0.74
N VAL A 29 -22.69 -64.60 1.85
CA VAL A 29 -22.73 -63.83 3.11
C VAL A 29 -21.32 -63.66 3.68
N SER A 30 -20.49 -64.69 3.68
CA SER A 30 -19.09 -64.57 4.14
C SER A 30 -18.27 -63.62 3.27
N SER A 31 -18.47 -63.62 1.95
CA SER A 31 -17.78 -62.71 1.01
C SER A 31 -18.18 -61.26 1.25
N VAL A 32 -19.47 -61.00 1.51
CA VAL A 32 -19.97 -59.65 1.81
C VAL A 32 -19.42 -59.14 3.16
N VAL A 33 -19.35 -59.99 4.18
CA VAL A 33 -18.77 -59.63 5.48
C VAL A 33 -17.27 -59.35 5.37
N VAL A 34 -16.53 -60.15 4.60
CA VAL A 34 -15.10 -59.91 4.36
C VAL A 34 -14.90 -58.62 3.56
N LEU A 35 -15.71 -58.34 2.54
CA LEU A 35 -15.65 -57.08 1.79
C LEU A 35 -15.96 -55.86 2.66
N LEU A 36 -16.95 -55.96 3.56
CA LEU A 36 -17.26 -54.89 4.53
C LEU A 36 -16.13 -54.68 5.54
N LEU A 37 -15.48 -55.75 6.01
CA LEU A 37 -14.32 -55.66 6.91
C LEU A 37 -13.11 -55.04 6.20
N VAL A 38 -12.85 -55.40 4.95
CA VAL A 38 -11.76 -54.80 4.14
C VAL A 38 -12.05 -53.33 3.85
N ALA A 39 -13.31 -52.98 3.53
CA ALA A 39 -13.71 -51.59 3.33
C ALA A 39 -13.62 -50.76 4.63
N ALA A 40 -14.04 -51.31 5.78
CA ALA A 40 -13.89 -50.65 7.07
C ALA A 40 -12.42 -50.46 7.46
N ALA A 41 -11.59 -51.49 7.28
CA ALA A 41 -10.15 -51.40 7.52
C ALA A 41 -9.48 -50.40 6.57
N ALA A 42 -9.90 -50.33 5.31
CA ALA A 42 -9.41 -49.32 4.35
C ALA A 42 -9.84 -47.91 4.76
N VAL A 43 -11.08 -47.69 5.22
CA VAL A 43 -11.54 -46.39 5.73
C VAL A 43 -10.79 -45.97 6.99
N VAL A 44 -10.54 -46.89 7.92
CA VAL A 44 -9.73 -46.64 9.13
C VAL A 44 -8.27 -46.34 8.76
N ALA A 45 -7.68 -47.08 7.83
CA ALA A 45 -6.32 -46.82 7.36
C ALA A 45 -6.21 -45.48 6.63
N VAL A 46 -7.17 -45.13 5.76
CA VAL A 46 -7.22 -43.84 5.06
C VAL A 46 -7.37 -42.70 6.06
N THR A 47 -8.28 -42.81 7.04
CA THR A 47 -8.45 -41.78 8.07
C THR A 47 -7.24 -41.63 9.00
N GLN A 48 -6.57 -42.73 9.36
CA GLN A 48 -5.32 -42.68 10.14
C GLN A 48 -4.15 -42.09 9.36
N ILE A 49 -4.01 -42.43 8.07
CA ILE A 49 -2.96 -41.86 7.20
C ILE A 49 -3.23 -40.36 6.98
N SER A 50 -4.48 -39.98 6.69
CA SER A 50 -4.86 -38.58 6.52
C SER A 50 -4.66 -37.76 7.81
N GLY A 51 -4.96 -38.34 8.99
CA GLY A 51 -4.72 -37.68 10.28
C GLY A 51 -3.24 -37.49 10.58
N LYS A 52 -2.41 -38.50 10.34
CA LYS A 52 -0.95 -38.41 10.53
C LYS A 52 -0.30 -37.43 9.55
N GLN A 53 -0.70 -37.48 8.27
CA GLN A 53 -0.25 -36.51 7.26
C GLN A 53 -0.66 -35.09 7.62
N ARG A 54 -1.89 -34.87 8.12
CA ARG A 54 -2.33 -33.56 8.58
C ARG A 54 -1.47 -33.03 9.73
N LYS A 55 -1.17 -33.88 10.74
CA LYS A 55 -0.30 -33.48 11.86
C LYS A 55 1.13 -33.18 11.41
N GLU A 56 1.71 -33.97 10.52
CA GLU A 56 3.04 -33.73 9.94
C GLU A 56 3.09 -32.43 9.11
N SER A 57 2.05 -32.15 8.31
CA SER A 57 1.94 -30.89 7.55
C SER A 57 1.82 -29.68 8.48
N LEU A 58 1.00 -29.76 9.53
CA LEU A 58 0.84 -28.69 10.51
C LEU A 58 2.13 -28.41 11.30
N GLN A 59 2.86 -29.46 11.70
CA GLN A 59 4.19 -29.31 12.31
C GLN A 59 5.18 -28.67 11.33
N THR A 60 5.20 -29.10 10.07
CA THR A 60 6.06 -28.51 9.03
C THR A 60 5.74 -27.03 8.80
N LEU A 61 4.46 -26.66 8.77
CA LEU A 61 4.01 -25.27 8.72
C LEU A 61 4.58 -24.46 9.88
N LYS A 62 4.39 -24.93 11.12
CA LYS A 62 4.80 -24.23 12.34
C LYS A 62 6.32 -24.09 12.46
N ASP A 63 7.06 -25.19 12.27
CA ASP A 63 8.48 -25.25 12.61
C ASP A 63 9.38 -24.80 11.46
N GLN A 64 9.00 -25.09 10.21
CA GLN A 64 9.82 -24.82 9.04
C GLN A 64 9.32 -23.60 8.26
N HIS A 65 8.07 -23.61 7.80
CA HIS A 65 7.57 -22.57 6.90
C HIS A 65 7.45 -21.21 7.59
N VAL A 66 6.89 -21.16 8.81
CA VAL A 66 6.80 -19.92 9.59
C VAL A 66 8.18 -19.41 10.00
N SER A 67 9.12 -20.28 10.36
CA SER A 67 10.50 -19.88 10.69
C SER A 67 11.21 -19.28 9.47
N ALA A 68 11.11 -19.92 8.31
CA ALA A 68 11.66 -19.40 7.06
C ALA A 68 11.05 -18.05 6.65
N LEU A 69 9.75 -17.85 6.92
CA LEU A 69 9.08 -16.58 6.71
C LEU A 69 9.66 -15.46 7.59
N VAL A 70 9.86 -15.74 8.89
CA VAL A 70 10.46 -14.78 9.83
C VAL A 70 11.90 -14.44 9.41
N ASP A 71 12.69 -15.46 9.04
CA ASP A 71 14.06 -15.28 8.58
C ASP A 71 14.14 -14.44 7.30
N ALA A 72 13.26 -14.69 6.32
CA ALA A 72 13.20 -13.91 5.09
C ALA A 72 12.84 -12.44 5.37
N ARG A 73 11.87 -12.19 6.27
CA ARG A 73 11.49 -10.83 6.68
C ARG A 73 12.66 -10.05 7.25
N SER A 74 13.45 -10.70 8.11
CA SER A 74 14.58 -10.05 8.80
C SER A 74 15.64 -9.50 7.85
N LYS A 75 15.67 -9.97 6.59
CA LYS A 75 16.64 -9.56 5.56
C LYS A 75 16.16 -8.38 4.71
N LEU A 76 14.85 -8.10 4.67
CA LEU A 76 14.27 -7.08 3.78
C LEU A 76 14.74 -5.66 4.13
N GLN A 77 14.57 -5.25 5.39
CA GLN A 77 14.94 -3.90 5.81
C GLN A 77 16.45 -3.63 5.74
N PRO A 78 17.34 -4.56 6.17
CA PRO A 78 18.77 -4.40 5.95
C PRO A 78 19.15 -4.25 4.47
N ALA A 79 18.56 -5.06 3.57
CA ALA A 79 18.86 -4.99 2.14
C ALA A 79 18.36 -3.66 1.51
N ALA A 80 17.17 -3.21 1.90
CA ALA A 80 16.65 -1.90 1.47
C ALA A 80 17.57 -0.77 1.96
N ASN A 81 17.98 -0.79 3.22
CA ASN A 81 18.89 0.22 3.79
C ASN A 81 20.25 0.22 3.07
N ALA A 82 20.78 -0.96 2.71
CA ALA A 82 22.01 -1.08 1.94
C ALA A 82 21.88 -0.40 0.57
N TYR A 83 20.79 -0.68 -0.16
CA TYR A 83 20.51 -0.01 -1.43
C TYR A 83 20.37 1.51 -1.27
N LEU A 84 19.54 1.99 -0.34
CA LEU A 84 19.33 3.43 -0.13
C LEU A 84 20.64 4.15 0.21
N ALA A 85 21.50 3.52 1.03
CA ALA A 85 22.81 4.05 1.37
C ALA A 85 23.77 4.07 0.16
N ALA A 86 23.80 2.99 -0.63
CA ALA A 86 24.62 2.91 -1.84
C ALA A 86 24.19 3.95 -2.88
N TYR A 87 22.88 4.06 -3.14
CA TYR A 87 22.32 5.06 -4.04
C TYR A 87 22.64 6.49 -3.57
N LYS A 88 22.38 6.80 -2.30
CA LYS A 88 22.71 8.12 -1.72
C LYS A 88 24.20 8.43 -1.84
N LYS A 89 25.07 7.46 -1.57
CA LYS A 89 26.53 7.61 -1.72
C LYS A 89 26.90 7.92 -3.17
N ALA A 90 26.28 7.24 -4.14
CA ALA A 90 26.49 7.52 -5.56
C ALA A 90 26.01 8.93 -5.94
N ARG A 91 24.89 9.40 -5.37
CA ARG A 91 24.32 10.75 -5.58
C ARG A 91 25.05 11.90 -4.88
N ASN A 92 25.97 11.61 -3.96
CA ASN A 92 26.80 12.62 -3.31
C ASN A 92 27.94 13.14 -4.21
N ALA A 93 28.27 12.42 -5.29
CA ALA A 93 29.03 12.98 -6.41
C ALA A 93 28.05 13.70 -7.36
N PRO A 94 28.49 14.61 -8.26
CA PRO A 94 27.62 15.21 -9.29
C PRO A 94 27.17 14.19 -10.36
N ALA A 95 27.05 12.92 -9.99
CA ALA A 95 26.61 11.82 -10.83
C ALA A 95 25.14 11.98 -11.18
N SER A 96 24.79 11.64 -12.42
CA SER A 96 23.39 11.63 -12.86
C SER A 96 22.58 10.57 -12.11
N GLN A 97 21.26 10.64 -12.19
CA GLN A 97 20.39 9.57 -11.70
C GLN A 97 20.78 8.21 -12.29
N GLU A 98 21.00 8.13 -13.61
CA GLU A 98 21.39 6.90 -14.31
C GLU A 98 22.71 6.31 -13.79
N GLU A 99 23.70 7.16 -13.54
CA GLU A 99 24.98 6.74 -12.96
C GLU A 99 24.82 6.24 -11.52
N ALA A 100 23.95 6.87 -10.73
CA ALA A 100 23.67 6.42 -9.37
C ALA A 100 22.95 5.05 -9.34
N GLU A 101 21.99 4.84 -10.25
CA GLU A 101 21.33 3.55 -10.41
C GLU A 101 22.32 2.46 -10.82
N LYS A 102 23.22 2.75 -11.77
CA LYS A 102 24.27 1.82 -12.19
C LYS A 102 25.23 1.49 -11.05
N ASN A 103 25.61 2.48 -10.25
CA ASN A 103 26.57 2.31 -9.15
C ASN A 103 25.97 1.65 -7.89
N SER A 104 24.64 1.50 -7.83
CA SER A 104 23.91 0.83 -6.73
C SER A 104 23.20 -0.45 -7.17
N SER A 105 23.51 -0.95 -8.38
CA SER A 105 22.81 -2.10 -8.97
C SER A 105 23.01 -3.38 -8.18
N THR A 106 24.20 -3.61 -7.61
CA THR A 106 24.48 -4.79 -6.80
C THR A 106 23.60 -4.86 -5.56
N GLU A 107 23.48 -3.76 -4.82
CA GLU A 107 22.61 -3.69 -3.64
C GLU A 107 21.13 -3.78 -4.03
N ARG A 108 20.75 -3.25 -5.21
CA ARG A 108 19.38 -3.41 -5.75
C ARG A 108 19.07 -4.88 -6.06
N GLU A 109 20.00 -5.62 -6.66
CA GLU A 109 19.86 -7.05 -6.93
C GLU A 109 19.81 -7.89 -5.65
N GLU A 110 20.59 -7.52 -4.63
CA GLU A 110 20.51 -8.14 -3.30
C GLU A 110 19.14 -7.92 -2.65
N PHE A 111 18.61 -6.70 -2.74
CA PHE A 111 17.27 -6.39 -2.27
C PHE A 111 16.19 -7.20 -3.01
N GLN A 112 16.26 -7.29 -4.34
CA GLN A 112 15.29 -8.08 -5.12
C GLN A 112 15.33 -9.57 -4.75
N ARG A 113 16.52 -10.14 -4.52
CA ARG A 113 16.65 -11.51 -3.99
C ARG A 113 16.00 -11.69 -2.63
N ALA A 114 16.09 -10.68 -1.74
CA ALA A 114 15.42 -10.72 -0.44
C ALA A 114 13.89 -10.66 -0.58
N VAL A 115 13.38 -9.84 -1.52
CA VAL A 115 11.94 -9.77 -1.85
C VAL A 115 11.43 -11.10 -2.39
N GLU A 116 12.12 -11.70 -3.35
CA GLU A 116 11.75 -13.01 -3.92
C GLU A 116 11.72 -14.12 -2.85
N ALA A 117 12.74 -14.14 -1.98
CA ALA A 117 12.78 -15.08 -0.87
C ALA A 117 11.61 -14.87 0.10
N ALA A 118 11.27 -13.62 0.42
CA ALA A 118 10.15 -13.28 1.29
C ALA A 118 8.79 -13.66 0.67
N ARG A 119 8.57 -13.39 -0.63
CA ARG A 119 7.36 -13.78 -1.36
C ARG A 119 7.24 -15.31 -1.44
N THR A 120 8.35 -16.01 -1.68
CA THR A 120 8.39 -17.48 -1.72
C THR A 120 8.07 -18.09 -0.37
N ALA A 121 8.68 -17.57 0.70
CA ALA A 121 8.40 -18.03 2.06
C ALA A 121 6.93 -17.80 2.45
N LEU A 122 6.36 -16.65 2.08
CA LEU A 122 4.94 -16.37 2.30
C LEU A 122 4.05 -17.35 1.55
N LYS A 123 4.36 -17.61 0.28
CA LYS A 123 3.62 -18.57 -0.53
C LYS A 123 3.66 -19.97 0.07
N ASN A 124 4.82 -20.42 0.57
CA ASN A 124 4.92 -21.72 1.24
C ASN A 124 4.02 -21.81 2.49
N VAL A 125 3.93 -20.74 3.28
CA VAL A 125 2.99 -20.68 4.42
C VAL A 125 1.53 -20.75 3.95
N GLN A 126 1.19 -20.07 2.85
CA GLN A 126 -0.15 -20.06 2.28
C GLN A 126 -0.56 -21.40 1.65
N ASP A 127 0.39 -22.08 0.99
CA ASP A 127 0.15 -23.35 0.29
C ASP A 127 0.19 -24.56 1.24
N ALA A 128 0.82 -24.43 2.41
CA ALA A 128 0.93 -25.50 3.40
C ALA A 128 -0.39 -25.87 4.08
N HIS A 129 -1.44 -25.04 3.95
CA HIS A 129 -2.76 -25.32 4.50
C HIS A 129 -3.87 -24.99 3.50
N SER A 130 -4.66 -25.99 3.13
CA SER A 130 -5.64 -25.90 2.05
C SER A 130 -6.99 -25.32 2.46
N SER A 131 -7.35 -25.42 3.74
CA SER A 131 -8.61 -24.91 4.29
C SER A 131 -8.46 -23.43 4.65
N LYS A 132 -9.37 -22.59 4.14
CA LYS A 132 -9.35 -21.14 4.36
C LYS A 132 -10.28 -20.66 5.46
N GLU A 133 -11.15 -21.55 5.95
CA GLU A 133 -12.27 -21.19 6.84
C GLU A 133 -12.04 -21.62 8.29
N ASP A 134 -11.05 -22.48 8.55
CA ASP A 134 -10.67 -22.86 9.91
C ASP A 134 -9.72 -21.84 10.56
N GLY A 135 -9.45 -22.02 11.86
CA GLY A 135 -8.62 -21.11 12.64
C GLY A 135 -7.22 -20.91 12.07
N VAL A 136 -6.61 -21.97 11.50
CA VAL A 136 -5.29 -21.92 10.86
C VAL A 136 -5.39 -21.12 9.56
N GLY A 137 -6.39 -21.39 8.71
CA GLY A 137 -6.62 -20.67 7.45
C GLY A 137 -6.84 -19.17 7.66
N ILE A 138 -7.61 -18.79 8.68
CA ILE A 138 -7.82 -17.39 9.06
C ILE A 138 -6.50 -16.74 9.49
N ALA A 139 -5.72 -17.42 10.36
CA ALA A 139 -4.44 -16.91 10.84
C ALA A 139 -3.41 -16.74 9.70
N VAL A 140 -3.34 -17.71 8.77
CA VAL A 140 -2.53 -17.64 7.54
C VAL A 140 -2.94 -16.44 6.69
N GLY A 141 -4.25 -16.22 6.49
CA GLY A 141 -4.77 -15.08 5.73
C GLY A 141 -4.40 -13.72 6.34
N GLN A 142 -4.57 -13.58 7.66
CA GLN A 142 -4.21 -12.34 8.38
C GLN A 142 -2.70 -12.07 8.31
N LEU A 143 -1.88 -13.10 8.57
CA LEU A 143 -0.42 -13.00 8.46
C LEU A 143 -0.02 -12.60 7.03
N GLY A 144 -0.60 -13.26 6.03
CA GLY A 144 -0.34 -12.98 4.62
C GLY A 144 -0.68 -11.56 4.20
N GLY A 145 -1.80 -11.00 4.69
CA GLY A 145 -2.14 -9.60 4.43
C GLY A 145 -1.12 -8.61 4.98
N SER A 146 -0.71 -8.75 6.25
CA SER A 146 0.32 -7.85 6.83
C SER A 146 1.70 -8.07 6.23
N TYR A 147 2.09 -9.31 5.98
CA TYR A 147 3.41 -9.64 5.49
C TYR A 147 3.57 -9.20 4.04
N GLY A 148 2.56 -9.48 3.20
CA GLY A 148 2.51 -8.99 1.81
C GLY A 148 2.56 -7.47 1.77
N GLY A 149 1.77 -6.79 2.62
CA GLY A 149 1.82 -5.33 2.74
C GLY A 149 3.21 -4.79 3.13
N PHE A 150 3.91 -5.46 4.05
CA PHE A 150 5.28 -5.09 4.40
C PHE A 150 6.26 -5.28 3.22
N VAL A 151 6.18 -6.40 2.51
CA VAL A 151 7.01 -6.65 1.33
C VAL A 151 6.77 -5.57 0.26
N ASP A 152 5.51 -5.30 -0.07
CA ASP A 152 5.13 -4.29 -1.05
C ASP A 152 5.57 -2.88 -0.60
N HIS A 153 5.45 -2.56 0.69
CA HIS A 153 5.94 -1.30 1.25
C HIS A 153 7.46 -1.13 1.07
N MET A 154 8.24 -2.17 1.39
CA MET A 154 9.71 -2.14 1.24
C MET A 154 10.14 -2.12 -0.23
N GLU A 155 9.43 -2.84 -1.09
CA GLU A 155 9.68 -2.86 -2.54
C GLU A 155 9.43 -1.48 -3.15
N GLY A 156 8.28 -0.86 -2.84
CA GLY A 156 8.00 0.51 -3.27
C GLY A 156 8.96 1.54 -2.71
N LEU A 157 9.50 1.33 -1.50
CA LEU A 157 10.50 2.21 -0.89
C LEU A 157 11.76 2.28 -1.75
N VAL A 158 12.21 1.13 -2.24
CA VAL A 158 13.41 0.98 -3.07
C VAL A 158 13.14 1.39 -4.51
N GLU A 159 12.07 0.89 -5.11
CA GLU A 159 11.76 1.09 -6.53
C GLU A 159 11.45 2.55 -6.87
N SER A 160 10.81 3.29 -5.96
CA SER A 160 10.42 4.69 -6.18
C SER A 160 11.38 5.70 -5.56
N TYR A 161 12.50 5.24 -4.98
CA TYR A 161 13.47 6.14 -4.34
C TYR A 161 14.14 7.10 -5.33
N PRO A 162 14.57 6.69 -6.54
CA PRO A 162 15.15 7.60 -7.52
C PRO A 162 14.21 8.77 -7.88
N GLU A 163 12.93 8.48 -8.10
CA GLU A 163 11.91 9.49 -8.40
C GLU A 163 11.69 10.45 -7.22
N PHE A 164 11.67 9.92 -5.99
CA PHE A 164 11.52 10.73 -4.78
C PHE A 164 12.74 11.64 -4.56
N GLU A 165 13.95 11.09 -4.65
CA GLU A 165 15.21 11.83 -4.47
C GLU A 165 15.43 12.89 -5.57
N GLY A 166 15.05 12.54 -6.80
CA GLY A 166 15.15 13.40 -7.97
C GLY A 166 14.14 14.55 -8.00
N LEU A 167 13.13 14.56 -7.12
CA LEU A 167 12.05 15.55 -7.15
C LEU A 167 12.56 17.00 -7.16
N PHE A 168 13.54 17.30 -6.31
CA PHE A 168 14.14 18.64 -6.18
C PHE A 168 15.53 18.75 -6.80
N ARG A 169 15.94 17.80 -7.66
CA ARG A 169 17.24 17.88 -8.33
C ARG A 169 17.09 18.36 -9.77
N ALA A 170 18.12 19.05 -10.25
CA ALA A 170 18.11 19.65 -11.59
C ALA A 170 18.12 18.59 -12.70
N ASP A 171 18.69 17.42 -12.43
CA ASP A 171 18.73 16.26 -13.32
C ASP A 171 17.53 15.30 -13.12
N GLY A 172 16.57 15.68 -12.27
CA GLY A 172 15.31 14.97 -12.05
C GLY A 172 14.10 15.85 -12.42
N ALA A 173 13.10 15.93 -11.54
CA ALA A 173 11.88 16.72 -11.81
C ALA A 173 12.08 18.24 -11.70
N GLY A 174 13.15 18.69 -11.04
CA GLY A 174 13.50 20.11 -11.00
C GLY A 174 12.56 20.99 -10.17
N CYS A 175 11.89 20.44 -9.14
CA CYS A 175 10.87 21.15 -8.35
C CYS A 175 11.37 22.33 -7.52
N ASN A 176 12.67 22.64 -7.55
CA ASN A 176 13.22 23.88 -7.00
C ASN A 176 12.55 25.13 -7.57
N GLY A 177 12.02 25.04 -8.79
CA GLY A 177 11.26 26.11 -9.44
C GLY A 177 9.97 26.50 -8.68
N LEU A 178 9.47 25.68 -7.74
CA LEU A 178 8.33 26.04 -6.89
C LEU A 178 8.69 27.14 -5.86
N PHE A 179 9.98 27.31 -5.54
CA PHE A 179 10.48 28.28 -4.56
C PHE A 179 10.88 29.62 -5.19
N VAL A 180 10.23 30.04 -6.28
CA VAL A 180 10.54 31.22 -7.15
C VAL A 180 10.48 32.61 -6.49
N GLY A 181 10.69 32.72 -5.18
CA GLY A 181 10.63 33.98 -4.44
C GLY A 181 11.68 35.04 -4.83
N SER A 182 12.87 34.64 -5.30
CA SER A 182 14.02 35.55 -5.47
C SER A 182 14.33 35.99 -6.91
N LYS A 183 13.69 35.40 -7.92
CA LYS A 183 14.00 35.67 -9.34
C LYS A 183 12.95 36.52 -10.08
N ALA A 184 11.74 36.63 -9.54
CA ALA A 184 10.65 37.38 -10.16
C ALA A 184 10.63 38.84 -9.69
N SER A 185 10.44 39.77 -10.64
CA SER A 185 10.33 41.21 -10.41
C SER A 185 8.89 41.67 -10.10
N THR A 186 7.89 40.88 -10.50
CA THR A 186 6.45 41.14 -10.27
C THR A 186 5.72 39.89 -9.79
N LEU A 187 4.53 40.02 -9.21
CA LEU A 187 3.73 38.85 -8.81
C LEU A 187 3.19 38.10 -10.02
N ARG A 188 2.93 38.80 -11.13
CA ARG A 188 2.55 38.16 -12.40
C ARG A 188 3.65 37.26 -12.96
N GLU A 189 4.90 37.74 -12.95
CA GLU A 189 6.06 36.95 -13.35
C GLU A 189 6.26 35.76 -12.42
N ARG A 190 6.13 35.96 -11.10
CA ARG A 190 6.20 34.87 -10.11
C ARG A 190 5.16 33.79 -10.39
N GLN A 191 3.91 34.18 -10.63
CA GLN A 191 2.84 33.24 -10.97
C GLN A 191 3.18 32.44 -12.23
N THR A 192 3.71 33.10 -13.26
CA THR A 192 4.07 32.46 -14.53
C THR A 192 5.18 31.42 -14.32
N LEU A 193 6.26 31.81 -13.64
CA LEU A 193 7.38 30.92 -13.34
C LEU A 193 6.96 29.73 -12.47
N LEU A 194 6.07 29.97 -11.51
CA LEU A 194 5.56 28.92 -10.64
C LEU A 194 4.72 27.92 -11.43
N SER A 195 3.80 28.36 -12.29
CA SER A 195 3.01 27.46 -13.13
C SER A 195 3.88 26.66 -14.11
N GLN A 196 4.96 27.24 -14.63
CA GLN A 196 5.94 26.51 -15.44
C GLN A 196 6.65 25.41 -14.63
N ALA A 197 6.97 25.68 -13.37
CA ALA A 197 7.58 24.70 -12.46
C ALA A 197 6.58 23.66 -11.93
N ALA A 198 5.30 24.00 -11.82
CA ALA A 198 4.29 23.13 -11.23
C ALA A 198 4.01 21.89 -12.09
N ALA A 199 3.95 22.02 -13.41
CA ALA A 199 3.65 20.91 -14.32
C ALA A 199 4.58 19.69 -14.13
N PRO A 200 5.92 19.82 -14.21
CA PRO A 200 6.82 18.68 -14.00
C PRO A 200 6.74 18.14 -12.56
N CYS A 201 6.45 18.98 -11.57
CA CYS A 201 6.26 18.54 -10.18
C CYS A 201 5.01 17.70 -9.97
N ARG A 202 3.90 18.07 -10.61
CA ARG A 202 2.66 17.28 -10.56
C ARG A 202 2.83 15.95 -11.29
N GLU A 203 3.58 15.93 -12.38
CA GLU A 203 3.90 14.69 -13.09
C GLU A 203 4.75 13.74 -12.21
N ALA A 204 5.82 14.26 -11.59
CA ALA A 204 6.62 13.48 -10.64
C ALA A 204 5.79 12.98 -9.44
N ALA A 205 4.89 13.81 -8.92
CA ALA A 205 3.95 13.39 -7.88
C ALA A 205 3.03 12.26 -8.37
N ASN A 206 2.53 12.32 -9.60
CA ASN A 206 1.69 11.27 -10.18
C ASN A 206 2.43 9.94 -10.32
N GLN A 207 3.72 9.97 -10.66
CA GLN A 207 4.57 8.79 -10.68
C GLN A 207 4.71 8.20 -9.27
N LEU A 208 5.00 9.03 -8.27
CA LEU A 208 5.10 8.59 -6.86
C LEU A 208 3.78 8.05 -6.30
N LYS A 209 2.61 8.52 -6.78
CA LYS A 209 1.29 7.96 -6.41
C LYS A 209 1.10 6.52 -6.87
N GLN A 210 1.89 6.03 -7.85
CA GLN A 210 1.87 4.64 -8.30
C GLN A 210 2.80 3.75 -7.49
N SER A 211 3.58 4.31 -6.55
CA SER A 211 4.44 3.53 -5.67
C SER A 211 3.63 2.56 -4.81
N LYS A 212 4.21 1.39 -4.53
CA LYS A 212 3.70 0.46 -3.52
C LYS A 212 3.98 0.95 -2.10
N ASN A 213 4.81 1.98 -1.93
CA ASN A 213 5.11 2.58 -0.65
C ASN A 213 4.04 3.60 -0.25
N VAL A 214 3.29 3.27 0.80
CA VAL A 214 2.21 4.13 1.33
C VAL A 214 2.72 5.52 1.72
N ALA A 215 3.92 5.64 2.30
CA ALA A 215 4.46 6.94 2.70
C ALA A 215 4.76 7.83 1.49
N TYR A 216 5.29 7.28 0.39
CA TYR A 216 5.47 8.04 -0.86
C TYR A 216 4.14 8.42 -1.51
N VAL A 217 3.13 7.54 -1.48
CA VAL A 217 1.80 7.84 -2.03
C VAL A 217 1.13 8.97 -1.24
N GLU A 218 1.19 8.94 0.08
CA GLU A 218 0.65 9.99 0.95
C GLU A 218 1.39 11.32 0.77
N PHE A 219 2.73 11.26 0.72
CA PHE A 219 3.56 12.41 0.39
C PHE A 219 3.14 13.01 -0.95
N ALA A 220 3.05 12.20 -2.00
CA ALA A 220 2.74 12.68 -3.35
C ALA A 220 1.36 13.32 -3.47
N ARG A 221 0.35 12.78 -2.76
CA ARG A 221 -0.98 13.43 -2.65
C ARG A 221 -0.90 14.78 -1.95
N THR A 222 -0.18 14.85 -0.84
CA THR A 222 -0.03 16.08 -0.04
C THR A 222 0.77 17.14 -0.79
N PHE A 223 1.82 16.71 -1.48
CA PHE A 223 2.68 17.54 -2.31
C PHE A 223 1.90 18.13 -3.50
N ASP A 224 1.18 17.32 -4.26
CA ASP A 224 0.34 17.78 -5.38
C ASP A 224 -0.72 18.80 -4.94
N ASN A 225 -1.39 18.54 -3.80
CA ASN A 225 -2.32 19.49 -3.20
C ASN A 225 -1.63 20.81 -2.82
N SER A 226 -0.41 20.73 -2.27
CA SER A 226 0.36 21.91 -1.89
C SER A 226 0.79 22.72 -3.12
N VAL A 227 1.20 22.06 -4.21
CA VAL A 227 1.49 22.70 -5.50
C VAL A 227 0.26 23.42 -6.04
N ALA A 228 -0.90 22.77 -6.05
CA ALA A 228 -2.15 23.37 -6.50
C ALA A 228 -2.55 24.60 -5.67
N GLN A 229 -2.37 24.53 -4.34
CA GLN A 229 -2.61 25.68 -3.46
C GLN A 229 -1.63 26.82 -3.72
N LEU A 230 -0.35 26.53 -3.97
CA LEU A 230 0.63 27.55 -4.32
C LEU A 230 0.27 28.26 -5.63
N GLU A 231 -0.16 27.54 -6.66
CA GLU A 231 -0.62 28.12 -7.92
C GLU A 231 -1.85 29.01 -7.73
N SER A 232 -2.87 28.51 -7.03
CA SER A 232 -4.09 29.27 -6.78
C SER A 232 -3.82 30.56 -5.98
N ASN A 233 -3.01 30.48 -4.92
CA ASN A 233 -2.67 31.67 -4.15
C ASN A 233 -1.78 32.64 -4.95
N ALA A 234 -0.86 32.14 -5.77
CA ALA A 234 -0.04 32.98 -6.65
C ALA A 234 -0.91 33.74 -7.66
N GLU A 235 -1.90 33.09 -8.27
CA GLU A 235 -2.86 33.72 -9.18
C GLU A 235 -3.66 34.84 -8.49
N ILE A 236 -4.21 34.58 -7.29
CA ILE A 236 -4.97 35.58 -6.53
C ILE A 236 -4.09 36.79 -6.21
N THR A 237 -2.83 36.56 -5.78
CA THR A 237 -1.92 37.66 -5.45
C THR A 237 -1.51 38.47 -6.69
N ALA A 238 -1.27 37.83 -7.83
CA ALA A 238 -0.97 38.51 -9.09
C ALA A 238 -2.15 39.35 -9.58
N LYS A 239 -3.37 38.79 -9.60
CA LYS A 239 -4.58 39.52 -9.97
C LYS A 239 -4.84 40.72 -9.06
N SER A 240 -4.56 40.58 -7.77
CA SER A 240 -4.74 41.66 -6.79
C SER A 240 -3.74 42.80 -6.99
N GLU A 241 -2.52 42.51 -7.46
CA GLU A 241 -1.52 43.51 -7.87
C GLU A 241 -1.96 44.24 -9.14
N GLU A 242 -2.51 43.53 -10.12
CA GLU A 242 -3.07 44.16 -11.34
C GLU A 242 -4.21 45.12 -10.98
N ASN A 243 -5.11 44.71 -10.08
CA ASN A 243 -6.20 45.56 -9.58
C ASN A 243 -5.69 46.80 -8.83
N TYR A 244 -4.52 46.73 -8.18
CA TYR A 244 -3.96 47.89 -7.46
C TYR A 244 -3.69 49.06 -8.41
N ASN A 245 -3.09 48.79 -9.58
CA ASN A 245 -2.85 49.81 -10.59
C ASN A 245 -4.17 50.41 -11.13
N GLU A 246 -5.20 49.58 -11.31
CA GLU A 246 -6.54 50.06 -11.66
C GLU A 246 -7.12 50.97 -10.56
N PHE A 247 -6.99 50.60 -9.28
CA PHE A 247 -7.50 51.40 -8.17
C PHE A 247 -6.81 52.73 -8.01
N VAL A 248 -5.49 52.81 -8.24
CA VAL A 248 -4.76 54.08 -8.25
C VAL A 248 -5.35 55.01 -9.32
N ARG A 249 -5.52 54.51 -10.55
CA ARG A 249 -6.13 55.27 -11.65
C ARG A 249 -7.57 55.71 -11.33
N LEU A 250 -8.40 54.81 -10.81
CA LEU A 250 -9.78 55.11 -10.45
C LEU A 250 -9.87 56.14 -9.31
N LYS A 251 -8.97 56.05 -8.32
CA LYS A 251 -8.85 57.02 -7.23
C LYS A 251 -8.50 58.40 -7.79
N ASP A 252 -7.53 58.50 -8.69
CA ASP A 252 -7.17 59.79 -9.33
C ASP A 252 -8.34 60.36 -10.16
N GLN A 253 -9.09 59.51 -10.86
CA GLN A 253 -10.30 59.93 -11.58
C GLN A 253 -11.41 60.44 -10.65
N MET A 254 -11.60 59.83 -9.48
CA MET A 254 -12.58 60.30 -8.49
C MET A 254 -12.16 61.63 -7.85
N VAL A 255 -10.85 61.83 -7.62
CA VAL A 255 -10.31 63.12 -7.17
C VAL A 255 -10.59 64.20 -8.21
N GLN A 256 -10.22 63.95 -9.47
CA GLN A 256 -10.48 64.89 -10.57
C GLN A 256 -11.98 65.21 -10.72
N LYS A 257 -12.84 64.20 -10.66
CA LYS A 257 -14.30 64.40 -10.73
C LYS A 257 -14.82 65.28 -9.59
N THR A 258 -14.24 65.15 -8.40
CA THR A 258 -14.57 65.98 -7.24
C THR A 258 -14.07 67.41 -7.42
N ASP A 259 -12.85 67.59 -7.93
CA ASP A 259 -12.26 68.90 -8.20
C ASP A 259 -13.05 69.65 -9.29
N ASP A 260 -13.41 68.97 -10.38
CA ASP A 260 -14.21 69.53 -11.48
C ASP A 260 -15.62 69.94 -11.01
N ALA A 261 -16.26 69.10 -10.19
CA ALA A 261 -17.57 69.42 -9.59
C ALA A 261 -17.48 70.63 -8.66
N THR A 262 -16.39 70.74 -7.88
CA THR A 262 -16.12 71.89 -7.00
C THR A 262 -15.89 73.17 -7.80
N ALA A 263 -15.05 73.11 -8.84
CA ALA A 263 -14.70 74.28 -9.65
C ALA A 263 -15.92 74.92 -10.35
N ARG A 264 -16.96 74.13 -10.64
CA ARG A 264 -18.19 74.61 -11.29
C ARG A 264 -19.38 74.82 -10.34
N ASN A 265 -19.17 74.74 -9.02
CA ASN A 265 -20.23 74.81 -8.01
C ASN A 265 -21.39 73.84 -8.29
N ALA A 266 -21.08 72.55 -8.47
CA ALA A 266 -22.07 71.50 -8.67
C ALA A 266 -23.09 71.41 -7.51
N SER A 267 -24.23 70.75 -7.76
CA SER A 267 -25.29 70.58 -6.75
C SER A 267 -24.92 69.52 -5.69
N ASP A 268 -25.57 69.60 -4.53
CA ASP A 268 -25.44 68.59 -3.46
C ASP A 268 -25.77 67.17 -3.94
N GLU A 269 -26.76 67.04 -4.85
CA GLU A 269 -27.15 65.75 -5.45
C GLU A 269 -25.98 65.12 -6.23
N GLU A 270 -25.21 65.94 -6.94
CA GLU A 270 -24.04 65.46 -7.68
C GLU A 270 -22.91 65.03 -6.74
N PHE A 271 -22.65 65.81 -5.68
CA PHE A 271 -21.68 65.42 -4.66
C PHE A 271 -22.07 64.13 -3.92
N LEU A 272 -23.37 63.93 -3.64
CA LEU A 272 -23.87 62.67 -3.08
C LEU A 272 -23.60 61.48 -4.00
N LYS A 273 -23.81 61.64 -5.31
CA LYS A 273 -23.50 60.60 -6.29
C LYS A 273 -22.01 60.28 -6.35
N ILE A 274 -21.14 61.29 -6.33
CA ILE A 274 -19.68 61.10 -6.27
C ILE A 274 -19.29 60.36 -4.98
N ALA A 275 -19.89 60.73 -3.85
CA ALA A 275 -19.66 60.07 -2.56
C ALA A 275 -20.07 58.59 -2.57
N ASP A 276 -21.20 58.25 -3.19
CA ASP A 276 -21.65 56.86 -3.32
C ASP A 276 -20.76 56.04 -4.25
N GLU A 277 -20.30 56.60 -5.37
CA GLU A 277 -19.29 55.97 -6.23
C GLU A 277 -17.96 55.72 -5.47
N LEU A 278 -17.52 56.68 -4.63
CA LEU A 278 -16.36 56.53 -3.76
C LEU A 278 -16.54 55.44 -2.69
N LYS A 279 -17.74 55.30 -2.11
CA LYS A 279 -18.05 54.20 -1.17
C LYS A 279 -17.91 52.84 -1.85
N VAL A 280 -18.45 52.71 -3.06
CA VAL A 280 -18.34 51.47 -3.86
C VAL A 280 -16.88 51.16 -4.20
N LEU A 281 -16.11 52.16 -4.65
CA LEU A 281 -14.68 51.99 -4.92
C LEU A 281 -13.91 51.56 -3.66
N ASN A 282 -14.16 52.22 -2.53
CA ASN A 282 -13.53 51.86 -1.25
C ASN A 282 -13.88 50.44 -0.80
N ALA A 283 -15.12 49.99 -1.00
CA ALA A 283 -15.51 48.61 -0.71
C ALA A 283 -14.73 47.61 -1.58
N ARG A 284 -14.60 47.88 -2.88
CA ARG A 284 -13.78 47.06 -3.81
C ARG A 284 -12.32 46.99 -3.39
N ILE A 285 -11.71 48.12 -3.00
CA ILE A 285 -10.32 48.18 -2.53
C ILE A 285 -10.14 47.33 -1.27
N ARG A 286 -11.03 47.46 -0.28
CA ARG A 286 -10.96 46.66 0.95
C ARG A 286 -11.08 45.17 0.69
N TYR A 287 -12.01 44.78 -0.18
CA TYR A 287 -12.18 43.38 -0.57
C TYR A 287 -10.90 42.83 -1.24
N ASN A 288 -10.36 43.53 -2.24
CA ASN A 288 -9.14 43.13 -2.92
C ASN A 288 -7.95 42.99 -1.96
N ARG A 289 -7.79 43.93 -1.01
CA ARG A 289 -6.75 43.84 0.01
C ARG A 289 -6.93 42.61 0.90
N SER A 290 -8.16 42.32 1.33
CA SER A 290 -8.44 41.13 2.15
C SER A 290 -8.07 39.84 1.43
N GLU A 291 -8.47 39.72 0.16
CA GLU A 291 -8.13 38.55 -0.69
C GLU A 291 -6.61 38.41 -0.87
N PHE A 292 -5.92 39.53 -1.15
CA PHE A 292 -4.47 39.55 -1.25
C PHE A 292 -3.79 39.09 0.03
N ASP A 293 -4.15 39.68 1.17
CA ASP A 293 -3.54 39.37 2.47
C ASP A 293 -3.78 37.89 2.84
N PHE A 294 -4.96 37.36 2.53
CA PHE A 294 -5.31 35.95 2.76
C PHE A 294 -4.48 35.00 1.89
N ALA A 295 -4.38 35.28 0.59
CA ALA A 295 -3.65 34.46 -0.37
C ALA A 295 -2.13 34.55 -0.16
N ALA A 296 -1.59 35.75 0.08
CA ALA A 296 -0.18 35.97 0.33
C ALA A 296 0.31 35.23 1.58
N LYS A 297 -0.46 35.24 2.67
CA LYS A 297 -0.13 34.47 3.88
C LYS A 297 -0.06 32.96 3.60
N ARG A 298 -1.03 32.42 2.86
CA ARG A 298 -1.07 30.99 2.52
C ARG A 298 0.02 30.59 1.55
N TYR A 299 0.30 31.44 0.57
CA TYR A 299 1.43 31.26 -0.34
C TYR A 299 2.74 31.15 0.45
N LEU A 300 3.01 32.09 1.36
CA LEU A 300 4.21 32.09 2.19
C LEU A 300 4.28 30.88 3.14
N SER A 301 3.15 30.43 3.69
CA SER A 301 3.10 29.20 4.50
C SER A 301 3.46 28.00 3.63
N GLY A 302 2.79 27.82 2.49
CA GLY A 302 3.05 26.69 1.60
C GLY A 302 4.51 26.60 1.14
N VAL A 303 5.15 27.74 0.84
CA VAL A 303 6.58 27.81 0.51
C VAL A 303 7.47 27.37 1.68
N LYS A 304 7.10 27.71 2.92
CA LYS A 304 7.85 27.34 4.14
C LYS A 304 7.64 25.89 4.55
N ASP A 305 6.45 25.36 4.33
CA ASP A 305 6.05 24.03 4.79
C ASP A 305 6.50 22.94 3.81
N MET A 306 6.74 23.27 2.53
CA MET A 306 7.12 22.29 1.50
C MET A 306 8.40 21.51 1.84
N PRO A 307 9.51 22.11 2.31
CA PRO A 307 10.70 21.34 2.70
C PRO A 307 10.43 20.38 3.86
N VAL A 308 9.56 20.77 4.80
CA VAL A 308 9.17 19.92 5.94
C VAL A 308 8.42 18.68 5.44
N LEU A 309 7.54 18.82 4.45
CA LEU A 309 6.84 17.67 3.84
C LEU A 309 7.81 16.62 3.30
N VAL A 310 8.92 17.05 2.69
CA VAL A 310 9.95 16.16 2.13
C VAL A 310 10.74 15.49 3.25
N GLU A 311 11.16 16.26 4.26
CA GLU A 311 11.92 15.75 5.40
C GLU A 311 11.12 14.74 6.23
N GLU A 312 9.82 14.96 6.41
CA GLU A 312 8.93 14.08 7.19
C GLU A 312 8.86 12.66 6.63
N VAL A 313 9.08 12.45 5.33
CA VAL A 313 8.99 11.13 4.71
C VAL A 313 9.96 10.14 5.36
N PHE A 314 11.25 10.52 5.47
CA PHE A 314 12.28 9.67 6.04
C PHE A 314 12.44 9.84 7.55
N SER A 315 12.25 11.05 8.07
CA SER A 315 12.40 11.30 9.52
C SER A 315 11.27 10.71 10.34
N LYS A 316 10.10 10.46 9.72
CA LYS A 316 8.90 10.05 10.43
C LYS A 316 8.07 8.99 9.69
N ARG A 317 7.55 9.29 8.50
CA ARG A 317 6.50 8.47 7.85
C ARG A 317 6.93 7.03 7.56
N ILE A 318 8.09 6.84 6.95
CA ILE A 318 8.63 5.50 6.66
C ILE A 318 8.90 4.73 7.97
N ALA A 319 9.48 5.40 8.96
CA ALA A 319 9.78 4.76 10.25
C ALA A 319 8.50 4.34 10.99
N ASP A 320 7.47 5.18 10.98
CA ASP A 320 6.18 4.89 11.60
C ASP A 320 5.47 3.71 10.93
N GLU A 321 5.49 3.63 9.59
CA GLU A 321 4.93 2.50 8.84
C GLU A 321 5.68 1.20 9.14
N ILE A 322 7.02 1.20 9.11
CA ILE A 322 7.83 0.03 9.46
C ILE A 322 7.54 -0.42 10.90
N LYS A 323 7.46 0.52 11.85
CA LYS A 323 7.14 0.24 13.25
C LYS A 323 5.76 -0.39 13.41
N SER A 324 4.78 0.03 12.62
CA SER A 324 3.45 -0.59 12.59
C SER A 324 3.52 -2.07 12.18
N TYR A 325 4.27 -2.37 11.11
CA TYR A 325 4.50 -3.75 10.69
C TYR A 325 5.29 -4.58 11.73
N ASP A 326 6.30 -3.99 12.37
CA ASP A 326 7.08 -4.62 13.44
C ASP A 326 6.24 -4.95 14.67
N ALA A 327 5.18 -4.17 14.94
CA ALA A 327 4.24 -4.47 16.01
C ALA A 327 3.25 -5.59 15.64
N VAL A 328 2.75 -5.60 14.40
CA VAL A 328 1.62 -6.47 14.00
C VAL A 328 2.06 -7.85 13.51
N ILE A 329 3.14 -7.94 12.73
CA ILE A 329 3.55 -9.21 12.11
C ILE A 329 3.97 -10.27 13.15
N PRO A 330 4.80 -9.96 14.18
CA PRO A 330 5.16 -10.96 15.18
C PRO A 330 3.96 -11.51 15.95
N LEU A 331 2.96 -10.67 16.23
CA LEU A 331 1.70 -11.11 16.87
C LEU A 331 0.95 -12.08 15.97
N ARG A 332 0.84 -11.80 14.66
CA ARG A 332 0.17 -12.69 13.70
C ARG A 332 0.93 -13.99 13.47
N VAL A 333 2.26 -13.96 13.54
CA VAL A 333 3.09 -15.17 13.57
C VAL A 333 2.76 -16.01 14.80
N GLN A 334 2.64 -15.41 15.98
CA GLN A 334 2.29 -16.14 17.20
C GLN A 334 0.87 -16.72 17.13
N ILE A 335 -0.11 -15.94 16.66
CA ILE A 335 -1.50 -16.40 16.47
C ILE A 335 -1.55 -17.62 15.54
N LEU A 336 -0.77 -17.62 14.44
CA LEU A 336 -0.69 -18.78 13.56
C LEU A 336 -0.10 -20.01 14.26
N LYS A 337 0.97 -19.84 15.04
CA LYS A 337 1.56 -20.94 15.82
C LYS A 337 0.58 -21.50 16.83
N ASP A 338 -0.15 -20.63 17.54
CA ASP A 338 -1.14 -21.02 18.54
C ASP A 338 -2.34 -21.75 17.89
N ALA A 339 -2.81 -21.27 16.73
CA ALA A 339 -3.88 -21.94 15.98
C ALA A 339 -3.46 -23.34 15.52
N VAL A 340 -2.21 -23.49 15.08
CA VAL A 340 -1.66 -24.81 14.73
C VAL A 340 -1.57 -25.71 15.97
N ASP A 341 -1.16 -25.18 17.12
CA ASP A 341 -1.04 -25.96 18.36
C ASP A 341 -2.39 -26.48 18.85
N VAL A 342 -3.45 -25.69 18.74
CA VAL A 342 -4.82 -26.14 19.06
C VAL A 342 -5.22 -27.33 18.18
N GLU A 343 -5.01 -27.24 16.86
CA GLU A 343 -5.34 -28.32 15.91
C GLU A 343 -4.44 -29.57 16.06
N LEU A 344 -3.25 -29.43 16.66
CA LEU A 344 -2.36 -30.57 16.91
C LEU A 344 -2.76 -31.37 18.16
N VAL A 345 -3.37 -30.71 19.15
CA VAL A 345 -3.82 -31.30 20.42
C VAL A 345 -5.17 -32.02 20.27
N GLU A 346 -6.03 -31.55 19.37
CA GLU A 346 -7.28 -32.25 18.99
C GLU A 346 -7.03 -33.52 18.13
#